data_AF-A0A822D3G0-F1
#
_entry.id   AF-A0A822D3G0-F1
#
_cell.length_a   1.000
_cell.length_b   1.000
_cell.length_c   1.000
_cell.angle_alpha   90.00
_cell.angle_beta   90.00
_cell.angle_gamma   90.00
#
_symmetry.space_group_name_H-M   'P 1'
#
loop_
_entity.id
_entity.type
_entity.pdbx_description
1 polymer ?
#
loop_
_entity_poly.entity_id
_entity_poly.type
_entity_poly.pdbx_seq_one_letter_code
_entity_poly.pdbx_strand_id
1 'polypeptide(L)'
;KDWPVMESVVPTFLIVIAYVLFIIFGQQWMKNRKAFELRRFMFIYNFAQVIFCTYITYQATYVWIKERYSFLCQPIDFSESTTAMM
;
A
#
# COMPACT_ATOMS: atom_id res chain seq x y z
N LYS A 1 4.28 -13.12 -13.62
CA LYS A 1 3.32 -13.83 -12.75
C LYS A 1 3.83 -13.91 -11.31
N ASP A 2 4.78 -13.06 -10.91
CA ASP A 2 5.50 -13.21 -9.64
C ASP A 2 5.52 -11.86 -8.93
N TRP A 3 4.37 -11.48 -8.38
CA TRP A 3 4.26 -10.28 -7.58
C TRP A 3 4.77 -10.58 -6.16
N PRO A 4 5.64 -9.75 -5.60
CA PRO A 4 6.17 -9.97 -4.26
C PRO A 4 5.00 -10.03 -3.26
N VAL A 5 5.06 -10.98 -2.31
CA VAL A 5 4.06 -11.15 -1.23
C VAL A 5 2.69 -11.66 -1.72
N MET A 6 2.50 -11.96 -3.01
CA MET A 6 1.22 -12.44 -3.56
C MET A 6 1.15 -13.95 -3.81
N GLU A 7 2.26 -14.69 -3.63
CA GLU A 7 2.29 -16.15 -3.86
C GLU A 7 1.50 -16.94 -2.81
N SER A 8 1.43 -16.43 -1.58
CA SER A 8 0.73 -17.07 -0.47
C SER A 8 0.28 -16.03 0.55
N VAL A 9 -0.77 -16.34 1.29
CA VAL A 9 -1.25 -15.50 2.41
C VAL A 9 -0.30 -15.55 3.61
N VAL A 10 0.50 -16.61 3.73
CA VAL A 10 1.44 -16.85 4.83
C VAL A 10 2.44 -15.70 5.03
N PRO A 11 3.19 -15.23 4.01
CA PRO A 11 4.12 -14.11 4.19
C PRO A 11 3.42 -12.83 4.68
N THR A 12 2.22 -12.53 4.18
CA THR A 12 1.44 -11.37 4.64
C THR A 12 1.06 -11.49 6.12
N PHE A 13 0.57 -12.65 6.55
CA PHE A 13 0.24 -12.88 7.96
C PHE A 13 1.46 -12.77 8.87
N LEU A 14 2.61 -13.31 8.45
CA LEU A 14 3.85 -13.22 9.22
C LEU A 14 4.31 -11.76 9.40
N ILE A 15 4.22 -10.94 8.36
CA ILE A 15 4.57 -9.51 8.43
C ILE A 15 3.65 -8.79 9.43
N VAL A 16 2.34 -9.06 9.38
CA VAL A 16 1.37 -8.43 10.29
C VAL A 16 1.62 -8.84 11.74
N ILE A 17 1.86 -10.14 12.00
CA ILE A 17 2.18 -10.64 13.35
C ILE A 17 3.47 -9.99 13.86
N ALA A 18 4.52 -9.95 13.03
CA ALA A 18 5.79 -9.31 13.37
C ALA A 18 5.61 -7.82 13.69
N TYR A 19 4.81 -7.10 12.91
CA TYR A 19 4.49 -5.68 13.13
C TYR A 19 3.80 -5.45 14.48
N VAL A 20 2.78 -6.27 14.81
CA VAL A 20 2.05 -6.15 16.09
C VAL A 20 2.97 -6.45 17.27
N LEU A 21 3.79 -7.51 17.18
CA LEU A 21 4.78 -7.81 18.21
C LEU A 21 5.77 -6.66 18.39
N PHE A 22 6.28 -6.09 17.30
CA PHE A 22 7.20 -4.95 17.35
C PHE A 22 6.57 -3.74 18.05
N ILE A 23 5.28 -3.45 17.83
CA ILE A 23 4.59 -2.36 18.53
C ILE A 23 4.52 -2.64 20.04
N ILE A 24 4.10 -3.84 20.44
CA ILE A 24 3.93 -4.20 21.86
C ILE A 24 5.29 -4.09 22.60
N PHE A 25 6.34 -4.68 22.02
CA PHE A 25 7.69 -4.60 22.58
C PHE A 25 8.24 -3.18 22.55
N GLY A 26 8.03 -2.46 21.45
CA GLY A 26 8.46 -1.07 21.28
C GLY A 26 7.82 -0.14 22.30
N GLN A 27 6.51 -0.28 22.56
CA GLN A 27 5.82 0.50 23.59
C GLN A 27 6.41 0.25 24.97
N GLN A 28 6.64 -1.01 25.37
CA GLN A 28 7.26 -1.33 26.65
C GLN A 28 8.68 -0.73 26.77
N TRP A 29 9.45 -0.74 25.69
CA TRP A 29 10.80 -0.18 25.64
C TRP A 29 10.81 1.36 25.70
N MET A 30 9.79 2.02 25.15
CA MET A 30 9.66 3.47 25.10
C MET A 30 9.06 4.09 26.39
N LYS A 31 8.48 3.29 27.31
CA LYS A 31 7.84 3.80 28.54
C LYS A 31 8.70 4.74 29.38
N ASN A 32 10.00 4.49 29.47
CA ASN A 32 10.94 5.26 30.29
C ASN A 32 11.85 6.18 29.47
N ARG A 33 11.51 6.45 28.20
CA ARG A 33 12.31 7.25 27.27
C ARG A 33 11.51 8.45 26.76
N LYS A 34 12.21 9.53 26.44
CA LYS A 34 11.60 10.69 25.76
C LYS A 34 11.22 10.32 24.34
N ALA A 35 10.15 10.92 23.83
CA ALA A 35 9.70 10.73 22.45
C ALA A 35 10.79 11.16 21.45
N PHE A 36 10.89 10.44 20.34
CA PHE A 36 11.81 10.79 19.26
C PHE A 36 11.24 11.95 18.43
N GLU A 37 12.08 12.95 18.16
CA GLU A 37 11.75 14.06 17.26
C GLU A 37 11.84 13.62 15.79
N LEU A 38 10.77 13.01 15.29
CA LEU A 38 10.68 12.48 13.92
C LEU A 38 9.97 13.44 12.95
N ARG A 39 9.79 14.71 13.32
CA ARG A 39 8.97 15.68 12.56
C ARG A 39 9.38 15.81 11.09
N ARG A 40 10.68 15.94 10.80
CA ARG A 40 11.18 16.05 9.42
C ARG A 40 10.97 14.74 8.64
N PHE A 41 11.19 13.59 9.28
CA PHE A 41 10.98 12.29 8.67
C PHE A 41 9.50 12.07 8.33
N MET A 42 8.59 12.37 9.27
CA MET A 42 7.15 12.29 9.04
C MET A 42 6.68 13.21 7.91
N PHE A 43 7.25 14.43 7.79
CA PHE A 43 6.93 15.32 6.69
C PHE A 43 7.30 14.70 5.33
N ILE A 44 8.53 14.20 5.19
CA ILE A 44 9.01 13.55 3.96
C ILE A 44 8.16 12.32 3.63
N TYR A 45 7.88 11.48 4.64
CA TYR A 45 7.05 10.28 4.48
C TYR A 45 5.66 10.62 3.95
N ASN A 46 4.96 11.56 4.58
CA ASN A 46 3.61 11.96 4.15
C ASN A 46 3.62 12.60 2.75
N PHE A 47 4.64 13.41 2.46
CA PHE A 47 4.78 14.02 1.13
C PHE A 47 4.97 12.96 0.03
N ALA A 48 5.84 11.97 0.27
CA ALA A 48 6.00 10.84 -0.63
C ALA A 48 4.70 10.04 -0.76
N GLN A 49 4.00 9.79 0.35
CA GLN A 49 2.72 9.07 0.34
C GLN A 49 1.67 9.78 -0.52
N VAL A 50 1.56 11.11 -0.45
CA VAL A 50 0.65 11.88 -1.31
C VAL A 50 1.01 11.70 -2.77
N ILE A 51 2.29 11.80 -3.15
CA ILE A 51 2.74 11.59 -4.53
C ILE A 51 2.34 10.20 -5.03
N PHE A 52 2.61 9.15 -4.25
CA PHE A 52 2.27 7.78 -4.62
C PHE A 52 0.76 7.57 -4.76
N CYS A 53 -0.02 8.06 -3.81
CA CYS A 53 -1.48 7.99 -3.89
C CYS A 53 -2.02 8.73 -5.12
N THR A 54 -1.53 9.94 -5.39
CA THR A 54 -1.91 10.71 -6.59
C THR A 54 -1.56 9.95 -7.88
N TYR A 55 -0.38 9.32 -7.95
CA TYR A 55 0.02 8.52 -9.10
C TYR A 55 -0.92 7.32 -9.32
N ILE A 56 -1.21 6.55 -8.26
CA ILE A 56 -2.12 5.40 -8.34
C ILE A 56 -3.52 5.83 -8.77
N THR A 57 -4.05 6.92 -8.18
CA THR A 57 -5.36 7.46 -8.56
C THR A 57 -5.38 7.94 -10.00
N TYR A 58 -4.31 8.57 -10.48
CA TYR A 58 -4.19 8.99 -11.87
C TYR A 58 -4.25 7.80 -12.84
N GLN A 59 -3.47 6.75 -12.58
CA GLN A 59 -3.48 5.55 -13.42
C GLN A 59 -4.84 4.85 -13.40
N ALA A 60 -5.43 4.66 -12.22
CA ALA A 60 -6.76 4.07 -12.08
C ALA A 60 -7.83 4.89 -12.84
N THR A 61 -7.77 6.22 -12.77
CA THR A 61 -8.70 7.10 -13.49
C THR A 61 -8.46 7.06 -15.00
N TYR A 62 -7.19 6.99 -15.44
CA TYR A 62 -6.83 6.87 -16.85
C TYR A 62 -7.41 5.59 -17.46
N VAL A 63 -7.22 4.44 -16.79
CA VAL A 63 -7.78 3.15 -17.21
C VAL A 63 -9.32 3.21 -17.18
N TRP A 64 -9.90 3.77 -16.12
CA TRP A 64 -11.35 3.93 -15.99
C TRP A 64 -11.99 4.72 -17.14
N ILE A 65 -11.39 5.84 -17.54
CA ILE A 65 -11.88 6.65 -18.67
C ILE A 65 -11.67 5.92 -19.99
N LYS A 66 -10.52 5.30 -20.19
CA LYS A 66 -10.13 4.66 -21.46
C LYS A 66 -10.99 3.43 -21.77
N GLU A 67 -11.24 2.58 -20.78
CA GLU A 67 -12.05 1.36 -20.90
C GLU A 67 -13.56 1.63 -20.72
N ARG A 68 -13.97 2.89 -20.51
CA ARG A 68 -15.38 3.30 -20.33
C ARG A 68 -16.07 2.51 -19.21
N TYR A 69 -15.35 2.26 -18.11
CA TYR A 69 -15.87 1.50 -16.99
C TYR A 69 -17.07 2.21 -16.34
N SER A 70 -18.13 1.46 -16.04
CA SER A 70 -19.28 1.95 -15.27
C SER A 70 -18.97 1.92 -13.77
N PHE A 71 -19.65 2.75 -12.98
CA PHE A 71 -19.60 2.68 -11.49
C PHE A 71 -20.33 1.45 -10.90
N LEU A 72 -20.93 0.62 -11.75
CA LEU A 72 -21.62 -0.63 -11.41
C LEU A 72 -20.68 -1.83 -11.64
N CYS A 73 -21.18 -3.05 -11.42
CA CYS A 73 -20.40 -4.27 -11.64
C CYS A 73 -19.71 -4.26 -13.02
N GLN A 74 -18.38 -4.36 -12.98
CA GLN A 74 -17.53 -4.59 -14.14
C GLN A 74 -16.96 -6.01 -14.09
N PRO A 75 -16.89 -6.72 -15.23
CA PRO A 75 -16.21 -8.00 -15.30
C PRO A 75 -14.70 -7.80 -15.13
N ILE A 76 -14.03 -8.84 -14.63
CA ILE A 76 -12.57 -8.84 -14.49
C ILE A 76 -11.99 -9.32 -15.82
N ASP A 77 -11.13 -8.50 -16.43
CA ASP A 77 -10.41 -8.84 -17.64
C ASP A 77 -9.11 -9.59 -17.31
N PHE A 78 -9.03 -10.87 -17.71
CA PHE A 78 -7.84 -11.71 -17.52
C PHE A 78 -6.87 -11.67 -18.71
N SER A 79 -7.05 -10.72 -19.62
CA SER A 79 -6.19 -10.54 -20.79
C SER A 79 -4.84 -9.92 -20.40
N GLU A 80 -3.76 -10.26 -21.10
CA GLU A 80 -2.45 -9.60 -20.93
C GLU A 80 -2.39 -8.27 -21.72
N SER A 81 -3.50 -7.53 -21.81
CA SER A 81 -3.51 -6.20 -22.42
C SER A 81 -2.84 -5.18 -21.49
N THR A 82 -2.21 -4.18 -22.08
CA THR A 82 -1.48 -3.14 -21.34
C THR A 82 -2.39 -2.34 -20.41
N THR A 83 -3.70 -2.31 -20.66
CA THR A 83 -4.71 -1.66 -19.81
C THR A 83 -5.26 -2.56 -18.70
N ALA A 84 -5.21 -3.89 -18.86
CA ALA A 84 -5.61 -4.84 -17.82
C ALA A 84 -4.50 -5.10 -16.79
N MET A 85 -3.23 -4.90 -17.19
CA MET A 85 -2.06 -5.06 -16.32
C MET A 85 -1.62 -3.75 -15.62
N MET A 86 -2.22 -2.60 -15.96
CA MET A 86 -1.98 -1.29 -15.35
C MET A 86 -3.12 -0.90 -14.42
#